data_AF-A0A9D1QVL9-F1
#
_entry.id   AF-A0A9D1QVL9-F1
#
_cell.length_a   1.000
_cell.length_b   1.000
_cell.length_c   1.000
_cell.angle_alpha   90.00
_cell.angle_beta   90.00
_cell.angle_gamma   90.00
#
_symmetry.space_group_name_H-M   'P 1'
#
loop_
_entity.id
_entity.type
_entity.pdbx_description
1 polymer ?
#
loop_
_entity_poly.entity_id
_entity_poly.type
_entity_poly.pdbx_seq_one_letter_code
_entity_poly.pdbx_strand_id
1 'polypeptide(L)'
;MKYLCPSCGALNEEGADYCTGCGIPLKADEARLKEEIERRLRGGEPSAPETAVLRPLPFLAAPDEPGRPAEGAPSAEIVLSKSPLKRKRRWWLLFGGLAAAAVIAAAAALSFFFADSEYTSSPEGVLKGLEKAINTQDTDLFWELVEMPYNTNKEDFYLSWMNNNAVAEFQVLDIMEGSRSNMAFAYVNMKIQWPDYYGGVWDSREPETETIVFFIKKDGQWKMSYEIGGGFYALL
;
A
#
# COMPACT_ATOMS: atom_id res chain seq x y z
N MET A 1 11.45 18.54 29.78
CA MET A 1 11.12 17.96 28.46
C MET A 1 9.64 17.58 28.47
N LYS A 2 9.03 17.27 27.32
CA LYS A 2 7.64 16.79 27.27
C LYS A 2 7.62 15.34 26.79
N TYR A 3 6.74 14.52 27.36
CA TYR A 3 6.66 13.08 27.09
C TYR A 3 5.29 12.72 26.51
N LEU A 4 5.26 11.87 25.49
CA LEU A 4 4.03 11.39 24.84
C LEU A 4 3.54 10.11 25.52
N CYS A 5 2.28 10.09 25.97
CA CYS A 5 1.68 8.90 26.56
C CYS A 5 1.59 7.77 25.52
N PRO A 6 2.12 6.57 25.80
CA PRO A 6 2.14 5.46 24.84
C PRO A 6 0.74 4.88 24.59
N SER A 7 -0.21 5.08 25.50
CA SER A 7 -1.57 4.55 25.37
C SER A 7 -2.51 5.46 24.55
N CYS A 8 -2.36 6.79 24.63
CA CYS A 8 -3.32 7.71 24.00
C CYS A 8 -2.68 8.88 23.21
N GLY A 9 -1.35 9.00 23.21
CA GLY A 9 -0.65 10.07 22.49
C GLY A 9 -0.76 11.47 23.14
N ALA A 10 -1.28 11.59 24.36
CA ALA A 10 -1.32 12.88 25.06
C ALA A 10 0.08 13.35 25.48
N LEU A 11 0.36 14.65 25.32
CA LEU A 11 1.62 15.27 25.71
C LEU A 11 1.60 15.65 27.20
N ASN A 12 2.47 15.07 27.99
CA ASN A 12 2.56 15.23 29.44
C ASN A 12 3.87 15.94 29.85
N GLU A 13 3.84 16.59 31.02
CA GLU A 13 5.03 17.14 31.65
C GLU A 13 5.96 16.01 32.13
N GLU A 14 7.27 16.24 32.06
CA GLU A 14 8.28 15.29 32.53
C GLU A 14 8.09 15.01 34.03
N GLY A 15 8.01 13.73 34.39
CA GLY A 15 7.79 13.29 35.77
C GLY A 15 6.33 13.28 36.24
N ALA A 16 5.35 13.47 35.34
CA ALA A 16 3.93 13.29 35.67
C ALA A 16 3.65 11.85 36.14
N ASP A 17 2.90 11.71 37.23
CA ASP A 17 2.53 10.39 37.78
C ASP A 17 1.47 9.68 36.93
N TYR A 18 0.59 10.45 36.29
CA TYR A 18 -0.53 9.97 35.47
C TYR A 18 -0.66 10.81 34.19
N CYS A 19 -1.15 10.17 33.14
CA CYS A 19 -1.48 10.83 31.88
C CYS A 19 -2.67 11.78 32.06
N THR A 20 -2.51 13.05 31.67
CA THR A 20 -3.59 14.05 31.71
C THR A 20 -4.72 13.78 30.71
N GLY A 21 -4.46 12.97 29.68
CA GLY A 21 -5.45 12.59 28.66
C GLY A 21 -6.30 11.37 29.05
N CYS A 22 -5.65 10.27 29.46
CA CYS A 22 -6.35 8.99 29.70
C CYS A 22 -6.28 8.50 31.16
N GLY A 23 -5.53 9.15 32.04
CA GLY A 23 -5.43 8.78 33.46
C GLY A 23 -4.54 7.56 33.77
N ILE A 24 -3.90 6.94 32.77
CA ILE A 24 -2.96 5.83 33.00
C ILE A 24 -1.72 6.30 33.78
N PRO A 25 -1.26 5.54 34.80
CA PRO A 25 -0.05 5.86 35.54
C PRO A 25 1.20 5.76 34.67
N LEU A 26 1.98 6.83 34.55
CA LEU A 26 3.18 6.89 33.70
C LEU A 26 4.45 6.41 34.43
N LYS A 27 4.54 6.62 35.75
CA LYS A 27 5.69 6.16 36.54
C LYS A 27 5.70 4.66 36.83
N ALA A 28 4.52 4.03 36.79
CA ALA A 28 4.40 2.58 36.97
C ALA A 28 5.04 1.82 35.80
N ASP A 29 5.02 2.40 34.60
CA ASP A 29 5.53 1.76 33.39
C ASP A 29 7.06 1.68 33.38
N GLU A 30 7.79 2.65 33.90
CA GLU A 30 9.26 2.62 33.89
C GLU A 30 9.83 1.55 34.83
N ALA A 31 9.28 1.45 36.05
CA ALA A 31 9.68 0.40 36.99
C ALA A 31 9.29 -1.00 36.50
N ARG A 32 8.09 -1.13 35.93
CA ARG A 32 7.56 -2.41 35.42
C ARG A 32 8.30 -2.86 34.15
N LEU A 33 8.63 -1.93 33.25
CA LEU A 33 9.44 -2.18 32.06
C LEU A 33 10.86 -2.58 32.44
N LYS A 34 11.48 -1.88 33.40
CA LYS A 34 12.82 -2.23 33.90
C LYS A 34 12.83 -3.62 34.52
N GLU A 35 11.83 -3.95 35.32
CA GLU A 35 11.68 -5.29 35.91
C GLU A 35 11.45 -6.37 34.84
N GLU A 36 10.66 -6.09 33.80
CA GLU A 36 10.47 -7.02 32.68
C GLU A 36 11.75 -7.26 31.87
N ILE A 37 12.51 -6.20 31.56
CA ILE A 37 13.80 -6.30 30.89
C ILE A 37 14.78 -7.13 31.73
N GLU A 38 14.90 -6.84 33.02
CA GLU A 38 15.77 -7.62 33.91
C GLU A 38 15.33 -9.10 34.03
N ARG A 39 14.03 -9.38 33.99
CA ARG A 39 13.50 -10.75 34.01
C ARG A 39 13.86 -11.52 32.75
N ARG A 40 13.73 -10.89 31.58
CA ARG A 40 14.14 -11.48 30.29
C ARG A 40 15.65 -11.74 30.24
N LEU A 41 16.46 -10.80 30.74
CA LEU A 41 17.91 -10.97 30.81
C LEU A 41 18.35 -12.10 31.75
N ARG A 42 17.54 -12.41 32.78
CA ARG A 42 17.76 -13.56 33.67
C ARG A 42 17.28 -14.90 33.08
N GLY A 43 16.88 -14.94 31.81
CA GLY A 43 16.37 -16.16 31.16
C GLY A 43 14.98 -16.58 31.66
N GLY A 44 14.24 -15.67 32.30
CA GLY A 44 12.85 -15.92 32.67
C GLY A 44 11.98 -15.94 31.42
N GLU A 45 11.35 -17.09 31.15
CA GLU A 45 10.34 -17.23 30.11
C GLU A 45 9.24 -16.17 30.31
N PRO A 46 8.73 -15.53 29.24
CA PRO A 46 7.68 -14.53 29.36
C PRO A 46 6.49 -15.17 30.06
N SER A 47 6.16 -14.70 31.27
CA SER A 47 4.89 -15.03 31.90
C SER A 47 3.81 -14.49 30.98
N ALA A 48 3.12 -15.40 30.27
CA ALA A 48 2.11 -15.08 29.30
C ALA A 48 1.20 -13.98 29.86
N PRO A 49 0.95 -12.89 29.11
CA PRO A 49 0.07 -11.83 29.59
C PRO A 49 -1.24 -12.49 29.96
N GLU A 50 -1.61 -12.34 31.24
CA GLU A 50 -2.86 -12.82 31.81
C GLU A 50 -3.97 -12.34 30.90
N THR A 51 -4.45 -13.29 30.08
CA THR A 51 -5.16 -12.97 28.86
C THR A 51 -6.49 -12.41 29.31
N ALA A 52 -6.66 -11.09 29.17
CA ALA A 52 -7.93 -10.45 29.38
C ALA A 52 -8.93 -11.21 28.51
N VAL A 53 -9.84 -11.92 29.17
CA VAL A 53 -10.89 -12.73 28.55
C VAL A 53 -11.77 -11.78 27.74
N LEU A 54 -11.41 -11.59 26.47
CA LEU A 54 -12.24 -10.90 25.50
C LEU A 54 -13.46 -11.78 25.25
N ARG A 55 -14.59 -11.39 25.84
CA ARG A 55 -15.90 -11.98 25.56
C ARG A 55 -16.16 -11.91 24.04
N PRO A 56 -16.63 -12.99 23.40
CA PRO A 56 -17.05 -12.94 22.02
C PRO A 56 -18.24 -11.98 21.88
N LEU A 57 -18.15 -11.04 20.94
CA LEU A 57 -19.28 -10.22 20.52
C LEU A 57 -20.28 -11.10 19.74
N PRO A 58 -21.60 -10.95 19.97
CA PRO A 58 -22.61 -11.67 19.23
C PRO A 58 -22.63 -11.21 17.76
N PHE A 59 -22.57 -12.18 16.85
CA PHE A 59 -22.75 -12.03 15.42
C PHE A 59 -24.05 -11.25 15.10
N LEU A 60 -23.91 -10.11 14.43
CA LEU A 60 -25.03 -9.42 13.79
C LEU A 60 -25.38 -10.16 12.49
N ALA A 61 -26.60 -10.68 12.44
CA ALA A 61 -27.17 -11.32 11.26
C ALA A 61 -27.27 -10.33 10.09
N ALA A 62 -26.95 -10.80 8.89
CA ALA A 62 -27.12 -10.05 7.65
C ALA A 62 -28.61 -9.79 7.36
N PRO A 63 -28.96 -8.64 6.75
CA PRO A 63 -30.32 -8.34 6.33
C PRO A 63 -30.70 -9.09 5.06
N ASP A 64 -31.95 -9.57 5.02
CA ASP A 64 -32.58 -10.25 3.88
C ASP A 64 -32.69 -9.36 2.63
N GLU A 65 -32.34 -9.92 1.47
CA GLU A 65 -32.60 -9.32 0.15
C GLU A 65 -34.10 -9.36 -0.20
N PRO A 66 -34.74 -8.23 -0.57
CA PRO A 66 -36.10 -8.22 -1.05
C PRO A 66 -36.18 -8.33 -2.58
N GLY A 67 -36.94 -9.34 -3.03
CA GLY A 67 -37.97 -9.13 -4.06
C GLY A 67 -37.57 -9.33 -5.52
N ARG A 68 -37.72 -10.57 -5.99
CA ARG A 68 -37.84 -10.93 -7.41
C ARG A 68 -39.25 -10.58 -7.92
N PRO A 69 -39.43 -9.74 -8.96
CA PRO A 69 -40.75 -9.47 -9.52
C PRO A 69 -41.20 -10.60 -10.47
N ALA A 70 -42.48 -10.90 -10.38
CA ALA A 70 -43.17 -11.99 -11.04
C ALA A 70 -43.39 -11.79 -12.55
N GLU A 71 -43.41 -12.95 -13.19
CA GLU A 71 -43.71 -13.25 -14.57
C GLU A 71 -45.23 -13.15 -14.84
N GLY A 72 -45.60 -12.59 -16.01
CA GLY A 72 -46.92 -12.81 -16.62
C GLY A 72 -47.71 -11.56 -17.02
N ALA A 73 -47.69 -11.23 -18.32
CA ALA A 73 -48.77 -10.48 -18.97
C ALA A 73 -48.82 -10.80 -20.48
N PRO A 74 -50.00 -10.75 -21.12
CA PRO A 74 -50.31 -11.54 -22.30
C PRO A 74 -49.80 -10.96 -23.62
N SER A 75 -49.50 -11.90 -24.52
CA SER A 75 -49.10 -11.70 -25.90
C SER A 75 -50.19 -10.98 -26.70
N ALA A 76 -49.97 -9.69 -26.99
CA ALA A 76 -50.77 -8.92 -27.92
C ALA A 76 -50.16 -9.06 -29.33
N GLU A 77 -50.97 -9.55 -30.26
CA GLU A 77 -50.62 -9.75 -31.66
C GLU A 77 -50.45 -8.40 -32.36
N ILE A 78 -49.20 -8.01 -32.62
CA ILE A 78 -48.86 -6.75 -33.28
C ILE A 78 -49.10 -6.89 -34.78
N VAL A 79 -50.16 -6.24 -35.28
CA VAL A 79 -50.38 -6.06 -36.72
C VAL A 79 -49.28 -5.15 -37.28
N LEU A 80 -48.35 -5.76 -38.01
CA LEU A 80 -47.17 -5.11 -38.57
C LEU A 80 -47.53 -4.20 -39.75
N SER A 81 -47.86 -2.95 -39.43
CA SER A 81 -47.96 -1.84 -40.38
C SER A 81 -46.58 -1.55 -41.01
N LYS A 82 -46.47 -1.74 -42.33
CA LYS A 82 -45.26 -1.40 -43.11
C LYS A 82 -45.14 0.11 -43.23
N SER A 83 -44.51 0.74 -42.23
CA SER A 83 -44.27 2.19 -42.24
C SER A 83 -43.11 2.61 -43.17
N PRO A 84 -43.21 3.77 -43.84
CA PRO A 84 -42.20 4.28 -44.76
C PRO A 84 -41.05 4.96 -43.99
N LEU A 85 -40.29 4.20 -43.20
CA LEU A 85 -39.17 4.71 -42.40
C LEU A 85 -37.84 4.06 -42.79
N LYS A 86 -37.53 3.97 -44.09
CA LYS A 86 -36.25 3.37 -44.54
C LYS A 86 -35.07 4.34 -44.62
N ARG A 87 -35.27 5.66 -44.72
CA ARG A 87 -34.16 6.61 -44.90
C ARG A 87 -33.66 7.27 -43.61
N LYS A 88 -34.55 7.72 -42.72
CA LYS A 88 -34.16 8.35 -41.43
C LYS A 88 -33.51 7.36 -40.45
N ARG A 89 -33.96 6.10 -40.43
CA ARG A 89 -33.46 5.07 -39.51
C ARG A 89 -31.98 4.71 -39.77
N ARG A 90 -31.55 4.76 -41.03
CA ARG A 90 -30.15 4.47 -41.39
C ARG A 90 -29.19 5.55 -40.88
N TRP A 91 -29.62 6.81 -40.87
CA TRP A 91 -28.84 7.90 -40.27
C TRP A 91 -28.74 7.75 -38.75
N TRP A 92 -29.85 7.46 -38.05
CA TRP A 92 -29.81 7.22 -36.61
C TRP A 92 -28.90 6.05 -36.21
N LEU A 93 -28.87 4.97 -37.00
CA LEU A 93 -27.97 3.84 -36.74
C LEU A 93 -26.50 4.22 -36.95
N LEU A 94 -26.17 5.03 -37.98
CA LEU A 94 -24.80 5.48 -38.20
C LEU A 94 -24.31 6.45 -37.12
N PHE A 95 -25.13 7.44 -36.74
CA PHE A 95 -24.77 8.39 -35.67
C PHE A 95 -24.73 7.73 -34.29
N GLY A 96 -25.67 6.82 -34.01
CA GLY A 96 -25.65 6.02 -32.79
C GLY A 96 -24.40 5.13 -32.71
N GLY A 97 -24.00 4.50 -33.82
CA GLY A 97 -22.78 3.70 -33.90
C GLY A 97 -21.51 4.53 -33.68
N LEU A 98 -21.40 5.70 -34.31
CA LEU A 98 -20.27 6.62 -34.14
C LEU A 98 -20.16 7.16 -32.71
N ALA A 99 -21.28 7.55 -32.10
CA ALA A 99 -21.29 7.99 -30.71
C ALA A 99 -20.87 6.87 -29.74
N ALA A 100 -21.37 5.65 -29.93
CA ALA A 100 -20.97 4.51 -29.12
C ALA A 100 -19.46 4.20 -29.28
N ALA A 101 -18.94 4.22 -30.51
CA ALA A 101 -17.51 4.02 -30.76
C ALA A 101 -16.65 5.11 -30.10
N ALA A 102 -17.08 6.37 -30.15
CA ALA A 102 -16.39 7.48 -29.48
C ALA A 102 -16.36 7.32 -27.96
N VAL A 103 -17.46 6.88 -27.35
CA VAL A 103 -17.52 6.60 -25.90
C VAL A 103 -16.58 5.45 -25.52
N ILE A 104 -16.55 4.37 -26.30
CA ILE A 104 -15.64 3.24 -26.05
C ILE A 104 -14.17 3.69 -26.19
N ALA A 105 -13.84 4.47 -27.21
CA ALA A 105 -12.49 4.99 -27.40
C ALA A 105 -12.08 5.94 -26.26
N ALA A 106 -12.99 6.81 -25.80
CA ALA A 106 -12.73 7.69 -24.66
C ALA A 106 -12.54 6.90 -23.35
N ALA A 107 -13.36 5.87 -23.12
CA ALA A 107 -13.21 4.99 -21.96
C ALA A 107 -11.88 4.23 -22.00
N ALA A 108 -11.48 3.68 -23.16
CA ALA A 108 -10.20 3.02 -23.32
C ALA A 108 -9.03 3.98 -23.09
N ALA A 109 -9.08 5.19 -23.66
CA ALA A 109 -8.06 6.21 -23.44
C ALA A 109 -7.96 6.59 -21.95
N LEU A 110 -9.08 6.79 -21.27
CA LEU A 110 -9.09 7.08 -19.83
C LEU A 110 -8.49 5.91 -19.03
N SER A 111 -8.82 4.66 -19.35
CA SER A 111 -8.21 3.51 -18.68
C SER A 111 -6.69 3.46 -18.84
N PHE A 112 -6.15 3.85 -20.01
CA PHE A 112 -4.69 3.98 -20.17
C PHE A 112 -4.13 5.09 -19.29
N PHE A 113 -4.80 6.24 -19.19
CA PHE A 113 -4.33 7.33 -18.31
C PHE A 113 -4.41 7.00 -16.82
N PHE A 114 -5.34 6.14 -16.40
CA PHE A 114 -5.48 5.76 -14.98
C PHE A 114 -4.68 4.52 -14.59
N ALA A 115 -4.23 3.69 -15.55
CA ALA A 115 -3.43 2.51 -15.26
C ALA A 115 -2.10 2.86 -14.55
N ASP A 116 -1.48 3.97 -14.93
CA ASP A 116 -0.21 4.41 -14.32
C ASP A 116 -0.42 4.94 -12.88
N SER A 117 -1.63 5.39 -12.55
CA SER A 117 -1.94 5.89 -11.21
C SER A 117 -2.12 4.79 -10.16
N GLU A 118 -2.24 3.52 -10.57
CA GLU A 118 -2.50 2.42 -9.65
C GLU A 118 -1.38 2.32 -8.60
N TYR A 119 -0.12 2.39 -9.03
CA TYR A 119 1.04 2.27 -8.15
C TYR A 119 1.31 3.53 -7.31
N THR A 120 0.84 4.71 -7.73
CA THR A 120 1.11 5.96 -6.99
C THR A 120 -0.05 6.37 -6.08
N SER A 121 -1.12 5.58 -6.01
CA SER A 121 -2.33 5.88 -5.24
C SER A 121 -2.20 5.66 -3.73
N SER A 122 -1.32 4.75 -3.29
CA SER A 122 -1.04 4.44 -1.87
C SER A 122 0.41 3.96 -1.67
N PRO A 123 0.95 3.96 -0.43
CA PRO A 123 2.27 3.40 -0.14
C PRO A 123 2.42 1.92 -0.53
N GLU A 124 1.38 1.11 -0.34
CA GLU A 124 1.34 -0.29 -0.80
C GLU A 124 1.42 -0.39 -2.33
N GLY A 125 0.72 0.50 -3.03
CA GLY A 125 0.78 0.61 -4.48
C GLY A 125 2.22 0.87 -4.92
N VAL A 126 2.94 1.76 -4.22
CA VAL A 126 4.31 2.11 -4.57
C VAL A 126 5.22 0.91 -4.38
N LEU A 127 5.07 0.15 -3.29
CA LEU A 127 5.84 -1.07 -3.04
C LEU A 127 5.58 -2.16 -4.09
N LYS A 128 4.32 -2.40 -4.46
CA LYS A 128 3.98 -3.33 -5.54
C LYS A 128 4.55 -2.89 -6.89
N GLY A 129 4.49 -1.59 -7.18
CA GLY A 129 5.06 -1.02 -8.39
C GLY A 129 6.57 -1.15 -8.42
N LEU A 130 7.23 -0.95 -7.27
CA LEU A 130 8.66 -1.15 -7.11
C LEU A 130 9.00 -2.61 -7.37
N GLU A 131 8.37 -3.56 -6.66
CA GLU A 131 8.56 -5.00 -6.86
C GLU A 131 8.50 -5.38 -8.34
N LYS A 132 7.45 -4.92 -9.04
CA LYS A 132 7.31 -5.12 -10.48
C LYS A 132 8.48 -4.51 -11.25
N ALA A 133 8.80 -3.23 -11.00
CA ALA A 133 9.88 -2.52 -11.68
C ALA A 133 11.23 -3.23 -11.52
N ILE A 134 11.54 -3.75 -10.33
CA ILE A 134 12.74 -4.57 -10.07
C ILE A 134 12.71 -5.85 -10.89
N ASN A 135 11.64 -6.63 -10.74
CA ASN A 135 11.56 -7.97 -11.33
C ASN A 135 11.43 -7.95 -12.85
N THR A 136 10.84 -6.89 -13.43
CA THR A 136 10.73 -6.70 -14.88
C THR A 136 11.79 -5.79 -15.46
N GLN A 137 12.72 -5.28 -14.64
CA GLN A 137 13.77 -4.38 -15.10
C GLN A 137 13.21 -3.10 -15.79
N ASP A 138 12.04 -2.63 -15.33
CA ASP A 138 11.32 -1.49 -15.91
C ASP A 138 11.80 -0.18 -15.26
N THR A 139 12.70 0.50 -15.96
CA THR A 139 13.37 1.70 -15.44
C THR A 139 12.44 2.87 -15.29
N ASP A 140 11.56 3.04 -16.27
CA ASP A 140 10.68 4.19 -16.33
C ASP A 140 9.70 4.14 -15.16
N LEU A 141 9.16 2.94 -14.89
CA LEU A 141 8.33 2.69 -13.71
C LEU A 141 9.11 2.93 -12.41
N PHE A 142 10.34 2.42 -12.28
CA PHE A 142 11.15 2.67 -11.08
C PHE A 142 11.33 4.17 -10.81
N TRP A 143 11.68 4.96 -11.84
CA TRP A 143 11.89 6.40 -11.69
C TRP A 143 10.59 7.19 -11.46
N GLU A 144 9.44 6.66 -11.85
CA GLU A 144 8.15 7.26 -11.52
C GLU A 144 7.84 7.12 -10.01
N LEU A 145 8.21 5.96 -9.45
CA LEU A 145 7.89 5.56 -8.07
C LEU A 145 8.88 6.10 -7.03
N VAL A 146 10.11 6.44 -7.42
CA VAL A 146 11.15 6.93 -6.49
C VAL A 146 11.40 8.42 -6.67
N GLU A 147 11.32 9.16 -5.57
CA GLU A 147 11.82 10.53 -5.49
C GLU A 147 13.30 10.50 -5.11
N MET A 148 14.14 10.91 -6.05
CA MET A 148 15.59 10.90 -5.95
C MET A 148 16.12 12.31 -5.67
N PRO A 149 17.26 12.45 -4.99
CA PRO A 149 17.85 13.76 -4.74
C PRO A 149 18.24 14.48 -6.04
N TYR A 150 18.26 15.82 -6.00
CA TYR A 150 18.34 16.74 -7.15
C TYR A 150 19.58 16.63 -8.07
N ASN A 151 20.45 15.64 -7.87
CA ASN A 151 21.72 15.48 -8.60
C ASN A 151 22.06 14.03 -8.99
N THR A 152 21.14 13.07 -8.80
CA THR A 152 21.43 11.70 -9.22
C THR A 152 21.34 11.58 -10.75
N ASN A 153 22.44 11.20 -11.40
CA ASN A 153 22.41 10.79 -12.79
C ASN A 153 21.64 9.47 -12.89
N LYS A 154 20.55 9.46 -13.66
CA LYS A 154 19.69 8.28 -13.86
C LYS A 154 20.48 7.11 -14.43
N GLU A 155 21.39 7.39 -15.36
CA GLU A 155 22.17 6.35 -16.06
C GLU A 155 23.15 5.67 -15.11
N ASP A 156 23.87 6.45 -14.29
CA ASP A 156 24.88 5.91 -13.36
C ASP A 156 24.24 5.06 -12.26
N PHE A 157 23.12 5.53 -11.69
CA PHE A 157 22.37 4.78 -10.69
C PHE A 157 21.85 3.46 -11.26
N TYR A 158 21.28 3.52 -12.46
CA TYR A 158 20.73 2.35 -13.13
C TYR A 158 21.79 1.29 -13.46
N LEU A 159 22.93 1.71 -14.02
CA LEU A 159 24.03 0.79 -14.35
C LEU A 159 24.59 0.08 -13.10
N SER A 160 24.62 0.76 -11.95
CA SER A 160 25.03 0.14 -10.68
C SER A 160 24.00 -0.87 -10.17
N TRP A 161 22.71 -0.55 -10.29
CA TRP A 161 21.64 -1.35 -9.72
C TRP A 161 21.31 -2.60 -10.57
N MET A 162 21.30 -2.48 -11.89
CA MET A 162 20.78 -3.51 -12.79
C MET A 162 21.79 -4.50 -13.33
N ASN A 163 23.07 -4.15 -13.33
CA ASN A 163 24.11 -5.14 -13.60
C ASN A 163 24.09 -6.28 -12.58
N ASN A 164 23.42 -6.10 -11.44
CA ASN A 164 23.27 -7.11 -10.41
C ASN A 164 22.02 -7.98 -10.54
N ASN A 165 21.20 -7.91 -11.62
CA ASN A 165 20.04 -8.81 -11.89
C ASN A 165 19.26 -9.28 -10.64
N ALA A 166 19.02 -8.35 -9.70
CA ALA A 166 18.39 -8.70 -8.43
C ALA A 166 16.91 -9.01 -8.66
N VAL A 167 16.43 -10.11 -8.10
CA VAL A 167 14.99 -10.35 -7.91
C VAL A 167 14.64 -9.90 -6.50
N ALA A 168 13.59 -9.10 -6.37
CA ALA A 168 13.13 -8.60 -5.08
C ALA A 168 11.70 -9.09 -4.80
N GLU A 169 11.49 -9.58 -3.58
CA GLU A 169 10.17 -9.82 -3.01
C GLU A 169 10.00 -8.91 -1.79
N PHE A 170 8.91 -8.14 -1.75
CA PHE A 170 8.59 -7.26 -0.63
C PHE A 170 7.38 -7.81 0.13
N GLN A 171 7.60 -8.18 1.40
CA GLN A 171 6.53 -8.48 2.33
C GLN A 171 6.29 -7.28 3.24
N VAL A 172 5.16 -6.61 3.03
CA VAL A 172 4.72 -5.51 3.91
C VAL A 172 4.28 -6.08 5.25
N LEU A 173 4.98 -5.68 6.31
CA LEU A 173 4.66 -6.07 7.69
C LEU A 173 3.70 -5.06 8.33
N ASP A 174 3.96 -3.77 8.15
CA ASP A 174 3.10 -2.69 8.65
C ASP A 174 3.31 -1.40 7.85
N ILE A 175 2.29 -0.54 7.81
CA ILE A 175 2.35 0.79 7.20
C ILE A 175 1.78 1.82 8.16
N MET A 176 2.60 2.81 8.45
CA MET A 176 2.26 3.91 9.35
C MET A 176 2.18 5.20 8.55
N GLU A 177 0.96 5.70 8.36
CA GLU A 177 0.71 7.02 7.77
C GLU A 177 0.87 8.13 8.82
N GLY A 178 1.58 9.18 8.45
CA GLY A 178 1.71 10.37 9.31
C GLY A 178 0.39 11.13 9.41
N SER A 179 0.19 11.84 10.53
CA SER A 179 -1.01 12.64 10.81
C SER A 179 -1.37 13.71 9.75
N ARG A 180 -0.42 14.08 8.89
CA ARG A 180 -0.59 15.05 7.81
C ARG A 180 -0.91 14.40 6.45
N SER A 181 -1.05 13.07 6.38
CA SER A 181 -1.40 12.28 5.19
C SER A 181 -0.53 12.54 3.95
N ASN A 182 0.66 13.09 4.14
CA ASN A 182 1.62 13.40 3.09
C ASN A 182 2.96 12.67 3.26
N MET A 183 3.07 11.85 4.29
CA MET A 183 4.22 11.00 4.58
C MET A 183 3.71 9.68 5.14
N ALA A 184 4.41 8.60 4.83
CA ALA A 184 4.19 7.30 5.42
C ALA A 184 5.54 6.58 5.54
N PHE A 185 5.60 5.55 6.37
CA PHE A 185 6.70 4.60 6.32
C PHE A 185 6.16 3.19 6.43
N ALA A 186 6.74 2.28 5.67
CA ALA A 186 6.42 0.87 5.70
C ALA A 186 7.55 0.11 6.39
N TYR A 187 7.19 -0.78 7.30
CA TYR A 187 8.09 -1.83 7.75
C TYR A 187 7.93 -3.00 6.78
N VAL A 188 9.01 -3.35 6.09
CA VAL A 188 9.01 -4.37 5.03
C VAL A 188 10.10 -5.39 5.30
N ASN A 189 9.75 -6.66 5.16
CA ASN A 189 10.72 -7.72 4.97
C ASN A 189 11.00 -7.83 3.47
N MET A 190 12.26 -7.70 3.09
CA MET A 190 12.70 -7.73 1.70
C MET A 190 13.60 -8.94 1.49
N LYS A 191 13.31 -9.73 0.47
CA LYS A 191 14.17 -10.82 0.01
C LYS A 191 14.80 -10.39 -1.30
N ILE A 192 16.13 -10.31 -1.31
CA ILE A 192 16.89 -10.04 -2.53
C ILE A 192 17.63 -11.31 -2.92
N GLN A 193 17.31 -11.83 -4.11
CA GLN A 193 18.11 -12.86 -4.74
C GLN A 193 19.16 -12.20 -5.63
N TRP A 194 20.42 -12.34 -5.21
CA TRP A 194 21.57 -11.91 -5.99
C TRP A 194 21.95 -13.00 -7.00
N PRO A 195 22.44 -12.63 -8.21
CA PRO A 195 22.96 -13.59 -9.16
C PRO A 195 24.20 -14.28 -8.59
N ASP A 196 24.40 -15.55 -8.98
CA ASP A 196 25.44 -16.46 -8.49
C ASP A 196 26.87 -15.89 -8.54
N TYR A 197 27.10 -14.84 -9.33
CA TYR A 197 28.38 -14.13 -9.41
C TYR A 197 28.91 -13.67 -8.03
N TYR A 198 28.04 -13.36 -7.08
CA TYR A 198 28.43 -12.94 -5.73
C TYR A 198 28.57 -14.09 -4.71
N GLY A 199 28.19 -15.32 -5.08
CA GLY A 199 28.12 -16.47 -4.18
C GLY A 199 29.47 -16.99 -3.65
N GLY A 200 30.59 -16.44 -4.11
CA GLY A 200 31.92 -16.77 -3.60
C GLY A 200 32.39 -15.94 -2.40
N VAL A 201 31.76 -14.78 -2.15
CA VAL A 201 32.22 -13.82 -1.12
C VAL A 201 31.20 -13.67 0.01
N TRP A 202 29.93 -13.82 -0.31
CA TRP A 202 28.84 -13.74 0.65
C TRP A 202 28.18 -15.12 0.74
N ASP A 203 28.03 -15.65 1.97
CA ASP A 203 27.35 -16.92 2.23
C ASP A 203 26.03 -16.95 1.46
N SER A 204 25.75 -18.03 0.72
CA SER A 204 24.66 -18.15 -0.27
C SER A 204 23.25 -18.17 0.35
N ARG A 205 23.11 -17.65 1.57
CA ARG A 205 21.85 -17.47 2.26
C ARG A 205 21.21 -16.20 1.74
N GLU A 206 20.05 -16.35 1.11
CA GLU A 206 19.16 -15.25 0.75
C GLU A 206 18.94 -14.37 1.99
N PRO A 207 19.52 -13.17 2.07
CA PRO A 207 19.40 -12.36 3.26
C PRO A 207 17.99 -11.76 3.28
N GLU A 208 17.09 -12.37 4.06
CA GLU A 208 15.85 -11.70 4.45
C GLU A 208 16.24 -10.49 5.31
N THR A 209 15.98 -9.29 4.78
CA THR A 209 16.34 -8.05 5.45
C THR A 209 15.06 -7.31 5.79
N GLU A 210 14.86 -7.05 7.08
CA GLU A 210 13.81 -6.15 7.54
C GLU A 210 14.31 -4.71 7.44
N THR A 211 13.54 -3.85 6.77
CA THR A 211 13.90 -2.45 6.54
C THR A 211 12.69 -1.53 6.64
N ILE A 212 12.96 -0.23 6.80
CA ILE A 212 11.94 0.81 6.80
C ILE A 212 12.05 1.58 5.50
N VAL A 213 10.95 1.62 4.75
CA VAL A 213 10.84 2.41 3.51
C VAL A 213 10.02 3.65 3.79
N PHE A 214 10.53 4.81 3.40
CA PHE A 214 9.85 6.08 3.58
C PHE A 214 9.12 6.48 2.31
N PHE A 215 7.92 7.02 2.46
CA PHE A 215 7.09 7.52 1.37
C PHE A 215 6.72 8.97 1.63
N ILE A 216 6.65 9.73 0.55
CA ILE A 216 6.17 11.11 0.52
C ILE A 216 5.07 11.24 -0.53
N LYS A 217 4.10 12.10 -0.26
CA LYS A 217 3.05 12.45 -1.23
C LYS A 217 3.41 13.78 -1.89
N LYS A 218 3.67 13.74 -3.20
CA LYS A 218 4.03 14.90 -4.03
C LYS A 218 3.04 15.02 -5.17
N ASP A 219 2.46 16.19 -5.35
CA ASP A 219 1.45 16.47 -6.40
C ASP A 219 0.28 15.47 -6.41
N GLY A 220 -0.10 14.96 -5.24
CA GLY A 220 -1.17 13.98 -5.06
C GLY A 220 -0.76 12.52 -5.25
N GLN A 221 0.47 12.25 -5.67
CA GLN A 221 1.02 10.92 -5.90
C GLN A 221 1.97 10.52 -4.78
N TRP A 222 1.89 9.27 -4.32
CA TRP A 222 2.85 8.69 -3.40
C TRP A 222 4.12 8.26 -4.15
N LYS A 223 5.27 8.52 -3.52
CA LYS A 223 6.59 8.13 -4.01
C LYS A 223 7.46 7.65 -2.85
N MET A 224 8.34 6.69 -3.12
CA MET A 224 9.39 6.30 -2.18
C MET A 224 10.44 7.41 -2.10
N SER A 225 10.79 7.84 -0.90
CA SER A 225 11.84 8.84 -0.67
C SER A 225 13.19 8.16 -0.49
N TYR A 226 14.14 8.42 -1.40
CA TYR A 226 15.48 7.85 -1.34
C TYR A 226 16.35 8.47 -0.23
N GLU A 227 16.15 9.76 0.10
CA GLU A 227 17.01 10.51 1.03
C GLU A 227 16.96 10.02 2.49
N ILE A 228 15.82 9.46 2.91
CA ILE A 228 15.59 9.13 4.34
C ILE A 228 16.06 7.70 4.67
N GLY A 229 16.27 6.87 3.64
CA GLY A 229 16.76 5.51 3.76
C GLY A 229 18.26 5.40 3.51
N GLY A 230 19.09 5.93 4.42
CA GLY A 230 20.55 5.74 4.39
C GLY A 230 21.01 4.26 4.33
N GLY A 231 20.09 3.31 4.50
CA GLY A 231 20.30 1.87 4.34
C GLY A 231 20.25 1.32 2.92
N PHE A 232 19.76 2.05 1.90
CA PHE A 232 19.78 1.53 0.52
C PHE A 232 21.20 1.37 -0.05
N TYR A 233 22.16 2.16 0.43
CA TYR A 233 23.58 1.97 0.11
C TYR A 233 24.22 0.73 0.78
N ALA A 234 23.56 0.11 1.76
CA ALA A 234 24.00 -1.18 2.32
C ALA A 234 23.41 -2.38 1.54
N LEU A 235 22.49 -2.11 0.63
CA LEU A 235 21.80 -3.08 -0.22
C LEU A 235 22.30 -3.04 -1.67
N LEU A 236 23.29 -2.18 -1.99
CA LEU A 236 23.94 -2.05 -3.30
C LEU A 236 25.47 -2.07 -3.12
#